data_AF-A0A9E3MEI4-F1
#
_entry.id   AF-A0A9E3MEI4-F1
#
_cell.length_a   1.000
_cell.length_b   1.000
_cell.length_c   1.000
_cell.angle_alpha   90.00
_cell.angle_beta   90.00
_cell.angle_gamma   90.00
#
_symmetry.space_group_name_H-M   'P 1'
#
loop_
_entity.id
_entity.type
_entity.pdbx_description
1 polymer ?
#
loop_
_entity_poly.entity_id
_entity_poly.type
_entity_poly.pdbx_seq_one_letter_code
_entity_poly.pdbx_strand_id
1 'polypeptide(L)'
;MTAQQPSLDRIAQFLDQLQVTLHPQEKMARVRALRLNELFNAIAGFRRENIPARRVPEPAIDTVRFSSFLADLRSGLTASRHDGSLLNVWTIAGLKRNEVRTSAVLGWILDCNGSHGFGSTVLLALLEALRERTDSEDLKQAMLGSHYSVSAEHSSFGERDNRVDLAIEGANCVIFVEVKIDAPEGPDQLSRYTALAKRRALALRKPVSLVLYLNNTRPPSPPEGLIWMTWHDVARAIMAAVTGPGERTVSGAILKQFAAHISRLH
;
A
#
# COMPACT_ATOMS: atom_id res chain seq x y z
N MET A 1 4.89 49.57 -45.49
CA MET A 1 5.45 48.46 -46.29
C MET A 1 6.85 48.20 -45.79
N THR A 2 7.34 47.03 -45.44
CA THR A 2 6.83 45.64 -45.38
C THR A 2 7.95 44.90 -44.64
N ALA A 3 7.69 44.36 -43.45
CA ALA A 3 8.68 43.58 -42.69
C ALA A 3 7.98 42.45 -41.92
N GLN A 4 7.42 41.47 -42.64
CA GLN A 4 6.84 40.25 -42.05
C GLN A 4 7.09 38.97 -42.87
N GLN A 5 7.95 39.00 -43.89
CA GLN A 5 8.17 37.81 -44.75
C GLN A 5 9.15 36.74 -44.22
N PRO A 6 10.23 37.01 -43.45
CA PRO A 6 11.28 36.00 -43.25
C PRO A 6 10.99 34.92 -42.18
N SER A 7 9.92 35.03 -41.37
CA SER A 7 9.62 34.04 -40.32
C SER A 7 8.65 32.94 -40.77
N LEU A 8 7.78 33.21 -41.75
CA LEU A 8 6.82 32.23 -42.25
C LEU A 8 7.50 31.16 -43.13
N ASP A 9 8.51 31.54 -43.92
CA ASP A 9 9.26 30.61 -44.77
C ASP A 9 10.06 29.58 -43.97
N ARG A 10 10.57 29.94 -42.78
CA ARG A 10 11.28 29.01 -41.90
C ARG A 10 10.37 27.99 -41.23
N ILE A 11 9.15 28.39 -40.88
CA ILE A 11 8.16 27.49 -40.29
C ILE A 11 7.63 26.52 -41.37
N ALA A 12 7.42 27.00 -42.59
CA ALA A 12 7.04 26.15 -43.72
C ALA A 12 8.13 25.10 -44.03
N GLN A 13 9.41 25.49 -44.10
CA GLN A 13 10.52 24.55 -44.29
C GLN A 13 10.64 23.52 -43.16
N PHE A 14 10.44 23.92 -41.91
CA PHE A 14 10.49 23.02 -40.76
C PHE A 14 9.33 22.01 -40.79
N LEU A 15 8.12 22.43 -41.17
CA LEU A 15 6.96 21.55 -41.31
C LEU A 15 7.12 20.57 -42.48
N ASP A 16 7.65 21.01 -43.62
CA ASP A 16 7.97 20.12 -44.75
C ASP A 16 9.02 19.07 -44.36
N GLN A 17 10.06 19.47 -43.62
CA GLN A 17 11.07 18.53 -43.11
C GLN A 17 10.47 17.53 -42.11
N LEU A 18 9.58 17.97 -41.21
CA LEU A 18 8.86 17.07 -40.30
C LEU A 18 7.97 16.08 -41.06
N GLN A 19 7.25 16.53 -42.09
CA GLN A 19 6.40 15.68 -42.92
C GLN A 19 7.21 14.64 -43.70
N VAL A 20 8.35 15.04 -44.28
CA VAL A 20 9.28 14.14 -44.98
C VAL A 20 9.96 13.15 -44.03
N THR A 21 10.09 13.47 -42.73
CA THR A 21 10.71 12.56 -41.74
C THR A 21 9.69 11.59 -41.12
N LEU A 22 8.42 12.02 -40.99
CA LEU A 22 7.31 11.20 -40.51
C LEU A 22 6.84 10.19 -41.58
N HIS A 23 6.83 10.57 -42.85
CA HIS A 23 6.33 9.72 -43.94
C HIS A 23 7.09 8.37 -44.08
N PRO A 24 8.43 8.31 -44.00
CA PRO A 24 9.22 7.07 -44.03
C PRO A 24 8.99 6.20 -42.80
N GLN A 25 8.86 6.81 -41.61
CA GLN A 25 8.61 6.06 -40.37
C GLN A 25 7.20 5.46 -40.35
N GLU A 26 6.19 6.19 -40.81
CA GLU A 26 4.83 5.66 -40.98
C GLU A 26 4.78 4.56 -42.05
N LYS A 27 5.53 4.71 -43.15
CA LYS A 27 5.63 3.69 -44.20
C LYS A 27 6.36 2.45 -43.69
N MET A 28 7.42 2.60 -42.90
CA MET A 28 8.11 1.48 -42.23
C MET A 28 7.25 0.81 -41.15
N ALA A 29 6.46 1.58 -40.38
CA ALA A 29 5.52 1.06 -39.40
C ALA A 29 4.38 0.28 -40.08
N ARG A 30 3.85 0.78 -41.19
CA ARG A 30 2.85 0.07 -42.03
C ARG A 30 3.43 -1.19 -42.65
N VAL A 31 4.66 -1.15 -43.17
CA VAL A 31 5.33 -2.35 -43.71
C VAL A 31 5.62 -3.38 -42.62
N ARG A 32 6.00 -2.94 -41.40
CA ARG A 32 6.15 -3.83 -40.24
C ARG A 32 4.82 -4.42 -39.80
N ALA A 33 3.74 -3.63 -39.77
CA ALA A 33 2.40 -4.12 -39.44
C ALA A 33 1.87 -5.12 -40.47
N LEU A 34 2.11 -4.89 -41.77
CA LEU A 34 1.77 -5.82 -42.84
C LEU A 34 2.55 -7.14 -42.72
N ARG A 35 3.86 -7.08 -42.47
CA ARG A 35 4.67 -8.29 -42.22
C ARG A 35 4.25 -9.05 -40.97
N LEU A 36 3.86 -8.34 -39.91
CA LEU A 36 3.36 -8.96 -38.68
C LEU A 36 2.01 -9.64 -38.94
N ASN A 37 1.15 -9.02 -39.74
CA ASN A 37 -0.14 -9.59 -40.13
C ASN A 37 0.03 -10.82 -41.05
N GLU A 38 0.97 -10.78 -42.00
CA GLU A 38 1.33 -11.94 -42.82
C GLU A 38 1.91 -13.08 -41.97
N LEU A 39 2.76 -12.77 -40.98
CA LEU A 39 3.27 -13.76 -40.03
C LEU A 39 2.14 -14.39 -39.21
N PHE A 40 1.20 -13.59 -38.69
CA PHE A 40 0.04 -14.10 -37.96
C PHE A 40 -0.86 -14.96 -38.85
N ASN A 41 -1.06 -14.59 -40.11
CA ASN A 41 -1.82 -15.38 -41.08
C ASN A 41 -1.11 -16.71 -41.42
N ALA A 42 0.21 -16.69 -41.59
CA ALA A 42 1.02 -17.90 -41.82
C ALA A 42 0.99 -18.84 -40.59
N ILE A 43 1.10 -18.30 -39.38
CA ILE A 43 0.96 -19.08 -38.13
C ILE A 43 -0.47 -19.62 -37.98
N ALA A 44 -1.50 -18.85 -38.35
CA ALA A 44 -2.89 -19.28 -38.30
C ALA A 44 -3.24 -20.34 -39.37
N GLY A 45 -2.57 -20.31 -40.53
CA GLY A 45 -2.63 -21.36 -41.55
C GLY A 45 -1.96 -22.64 -41.06
N PHE A 46 -0.73 -22.52 -40.54
CA PHE A 46 0.03 -23.64 -39.98
C PHE A 46 -0.69 -24.33 -38.81
N ARG A 47 -1.37 -23.58 -37.93
CA ARG A 47 -2.21 -24.14 -36.85
C ARG A 47 -3.46 -24.86 -37.36
N ARG A 48 -4.01 -24.46 -38.51
CA ARG A 48 -5.21 -25.08 -39.09
C ARG A 48 -4.90 -26.38 -39.82
N GLU A 49 -3.73 -26.50 -40.43
CA GLU A 49 -3.36 -27.67 -41.24
C GLU A 49 -2.63 -28.77 -40.43
N ASN A 50 -1.87 -28.42 -39.39
CA ASN A 50 -0.98 -29.38 -38.70
C ASN A 50 -1.37 -29.72 -37.25
N ILE A 51 -2.47 -29.17 -36.72
CA ILE A 51 -2.99 -29.57 -35.42
C ILE A 51 -4.30 -30.31 -35.66
N PRO A 52 -4.37 -31.64 -35.51
CA PRO A 52 -5.66 -32.32 -35.48
C PRO A 52 -6.50 -31.60 -34.42
N ALA A 53 -7.70 -31.16 -34.79
CA ALA A 53 -8.63 -30.51 -33.89
C ALA A 53 -8.95 -31.48 -32.74
N ARG A 54 -8.11 -31.48 -31.72
CA ARG A 54 -8.37 -32.16 -30.47
C ARG A 54 -9.52 -31.37 -29.86
N ARG A 55 -10.74 -31.77 -30.20
CA ARG A 55 -11.94 -31.44 -29.44
C ARG A 55 -11.67 -32.02 -28.06
N VAL A 56 -11.09 -31.22 -27.18
CA VAL A 56 -11.20 -31.47 -25.75
C VAL A 56 -12.71 -31.55 -25.53
N PRO A 57 -13.26 -32.67 -25.03
CA PRO A 57 -14.68 -32.73 -24.72
C PRO A 57 -15.00 -31.49 -23.90
N GLU A 58 -16.02 -30.73 -24.30
CA GLU A 58 -16.49 -29.66 -23.42
C GLU A 58 -16.74 -30.31 -22.06
N PRO A 59 -16.08 -29.84 -20.98
CA PRO A 59 -16.25 -30.46 -19.69
C PRO A 59 -17.73 -30.41 -19.36
N ALA A 60 -18.37 -31.58 -19.34
CA ALA A 60 -19.79 -31.69 -19.06
C ALA A 60 -20.00 -31.18 -17.64
N ILE A 61 -20.66 -30.03 -17.51
CA ILE A 61 -21.02 -29.50 -16.21
C ILE A 61 -22.11 -30.42 -15.65
N ASP A 62 -21.77 -31.14 -14.59
CA ASP A 62 -22.74 -31.89 -13.81
C ASP A 62 -23.72 -30.89 -13.17
N THR A 63 -24.89 -30.75 -13.80
CA THR A 63 -25.92 -29.79 -13.40
C THR A 63 -26.49 -30.08 -12.03
N VAL A 64 -26.50 -31.35 -11.60
CA VAL A 64 -26.97 -31.76 -10.28
C VAL A 64 -25.97 -31.34 -9.23
N ARG A 65 -24.69 -31.67 -9.43
CA ARG A 65 -23.61 -31.26 -8.53
C ARG A 65 -23.47 -29.75 -8.43
N PHE A 66 -23.57 -29.04 -9.56
CA PHE A 66 -23.54 -27.58 -9.58
C PHE A 66 -24.73 -26.97 -8.83
N SER A 67 -25.94 -27.50 -9.01
CA SER A 67 -27.12 -27.04 -8.28
C SER A 67 -27.02 -27.26 -6.77
N SER A 68 -26.47 -28.41 -6.35
CA SER A 68 -26.18 -28.71 -4.94
C SER A 68 -25.17 -27.71 -4.36
N PHE A 69 -24.06 -27.48 -5.06
CA PHE A 69 -23.06 -26.50 -4.65
C PHE A 69 -23.67 -25.08 -4.48
N LEU A 70 -24.53 -24.64 -5.40
CA LEU A 70 -25.19 -23.33 -5.29
C LEU A 70 -26.16 -23.27 -4.10
N ALA A 71 -26.82 -24.39 -3.76
CA ALA A 71 -27.67 -24.47 -2.57
C ALA A 71 -26.83 -24.35 -1.28
N ASP A 72 -25.74 -25.11 -1.19
CA ASP A 72 -24.82 -25.07 -0.04
C ASP A 72 -24.18 -23.69 0.11
N LEU A 73 -23.74 -23.08 -0.99
CA LEU A 73 -23.19 -21.73 -1.00
C LEU A 73 -24.20 -20.69 -0.51
N ARG A 74 -25.47 -20.76 -0.96
CA ARG A 74 -26.53 -19.85 -0.47
C ARG A 74 -26.80 -20.03 1.01
N SER A 75 -26.84 -21.27 1.49
CA SER A 75 -27.03 -21.58 2.91
C SER A 75 -25.88 -21.02 3.74
N GLY A 76 -24.65 -21.31 3.34
CA GLY A 76 -23.43 -20.78 3.98
C GLY A 76 -23.40 -19.26 4.00
N LEU A 77 -23.65 -18.61 2.86
CA LEU A 77 -23.71 -17.14 2.79
C LEU A 77 -24.80 -16.55 3.69
N THR A 78 -25.94 -17.22 3.82
CA THR A 78 -27.03 -16.77 4.69
C THR A 78 -26.63 -16.87 6.15
N ALA A 79 -26.04 -18.00 6.57
CA ALA A 79 -25.49 -18.16 7.91
C ALA A 79 -24.42 -17.10 8.21
N SER A 80 -23.50 -16.88 7.28
CA SER A 80 -22.43 -15.88 7.40
C SER A 80 -22.92 -14.41 7.40
N ARG A 81 -24.11 -14.15 6.84
CA ARG A 81 -24.78 -12.83 7.00
C ARG A 81 -25.36 -12.68 8.39
N HIS A 82 -25.97 -13.74 8.93
CA HIS A 82 -26.61 -13.71 10.25
C HIS A 82 -25.61 -13.61 11.40
N ASP A 83 -24.48 -14.31 11.33
CA ASP A 83 -23.43 -14.26 12.35
C ASP A 83 -22.48 -13.06 12.21
N GLY A 84 -22.66 -12.25 11.15
CA GLY A 84 -21.89 -11.05 10.89
C GLY A 84 -20.49 -11.29 10.30
N SER A 85 -20.12 -12.52 9.96
CA SER A 85 -18.81 -12.84 9.37
C SER A 85 -18.57 -12.18 8.00
N LEU A 86 -19.63 -11.79 7.30
CA LEU A 86 -19.54 -10.99 6.07
C LEU A 86 -19.55 -9.47 6.29
N LEU A 87 -19.70 -9.00 7.53
CA LEU A 87 -19.61 -7.57 7.84
C LEU A 87 -18.17 -7.10 7.73
N ASN A 88 -17.95 -5.93 7.14
CA ASN A 88 -16.68 -5.22 7.20
C ASN A 88 -16.92 -3.84 7.80
N VAL A 89 -16.54 -3.68 9.07
CA VAL A 89 -16.81 -2.46 9.83
C VAL A 89 -16.10 -1.23 9.23
N TRP A 90 -14.94 -1.42 8.59
CA TRP A 90 -14.17 -0.35 7.98
C TRP A 90 -14.78 0.16 6.68
N THR A 91 -15.34 -0.74 5.87
CA THR A 91 -16.12 -0.38 4.69
C THR A 91 -17.37 0.41 5.09
N ILE A 92 -18.10 -0.07 6.11
CA ILE A 92 -19.33 0.56 6.61
C ILE A 92 -19.03 1.94 7.21
N ALA A 93 -17.96 2.07 8.01
CA ALA A 93 -17.51 3.34 8.57
C ALA A 93 -16.95 4.33 7.52
N GLY A 94 -16.80 3.90 6.27
CA GLY A 94 -16.30 4.73 5.19
C GLY A 94 -14.83 5.10 5.34
N LEU A 95 -14.00 4.16 5.81
CA LEU A 95 -12.56 4.37 5.99
C LEU A 95 -11.86 4.71 4.67
N LYS A 96 -12.18 3.94 3.61
CA LYS A 96 -11.68 4.14 2.23
C LYS A 96 -10.16 4.39 2.22
N ARG A 97 -9.71 5.44 1.53
CA ARG A 97 -8.31 5.91 1.48
C ARG A 97 -8.10 7.14 2.37
N ASN A 98 -8.94 7.35 3.40
CA ASN A 98 -8.82 8.51 4.28
C ASN A 98 -7.64 8.31 5.26
N GLU A 99 -6.53 9.00 4.98
CA GLU A 99 -5.27 8.90 5.73
C GLU A 99 -5.46 9.18 7.22
N VAL A 100 -6.15 10.27 7.58
CA VAL A 100 -6.41 10.66 8.98
C VAL A 100 -7.17 9.56 9.73
N ARG A 101 -8.26 9.04 9.14
CA ARG A 101 -9.04 7.98 9.78
C ARG A 101 -8.26 6.67 9.86
N THR A 102 -7.45 6.37 8.86
CA THR A 102 -6.64 5.14 8.81
C THR A 102 -5.53 5.21 9.85
N SER A 103 -4.89 6.37 9.99
CA SER A 103 -3.91 6.65 11.04
C SER A 103 -4.51 6.55 12.43
N ALA A 104 -5.72 7.08 12.66
CA ALA A 104 -6.40 6.94 13.94
C ALA A 104 -6.67 5.47 14.33
N VAL A 105 -7.11 4.64 13.36
CA VAL A 105 -7.30 3.20 13.59
C VAL A 105 -5.96 2.50 13.82
N LEU A 106 -4.92 2.87 13.08
CA LEU A 106 -3.58 2.35 13.29
C LEU A 106 -3.07 2.69 14.69
N GLY A 107 -3.24 3.93 15.15
CA GLY A 107 -2.89 4.35 16.51
C GLY A 107 -3.61 3.52 17.57
N TRP A 108 -4.92 3.27 17.39
CA TRP A 108 -5.68 2.38 18.27
C TRP A 108 -5.14 0.95 18.28
N ILE A 109 -4.78 0.38 17.12
CA ILE A 109 -4.24 -0.99 17.01
C ILE A 109 -2.84 -1.12 17.63
N LEU A 110 -2.04 -0.06 17.54
CA LEU A 110 -0.68 -0.04 18.06
C LEU A 110 -0.63 0.32 19.54
N ASP A 111 -1.73 0.67 20.21
CA ASP A 111 -1.74 1.04 21.62
C ASP A 111 -1.82 -0.19 22.53
N CYS A 112 -0.82 -0.41 23.39
CA CYS A 112 -0.88 -1.53 24.33
C CYS A 112 -2.00 -1.45 25.36
N ASN A 113 -2.58 -0.27 25.55
CA ASN A 113 -3.75 -0.05 26.41
C ASN A 113 -5.05 0.08 25.60
N GLY A 114 -4.98 -0.17 24.28
CA GLY A 114 -6.11 -0.09 23.37
C GLY A 114 -7.20 -1.12 23.70
N SER A 115 -8.45 -0.73 23.48
CA SER A 115 -9.62 -1.57 23.76
C SER A 115 -9.73 -2.82 22.88
N HIS A 116 -8.83 -3.02 21.92
CA HIS A 116 -8.75 -4.25 21.11
C HIS A 116 -8.27 -5.47 21.91
N GLY A 117 -7.56 -5.27 23.03
CA GLY A 117 -7.19 -6.37 23.94
C GLY A 117 -6.01 -7.24 23.49
N PHE A 118 -5.21 -6.79 22.51
CA PHE A 118 -4.00 -7.49 22.05
C PHE A 118 -2.72 -6.99 22.73
N GLY A 119 -2.83 -6.07 23.69
CA GLY A 119 -1.68 -5.51 24.40
C GLY A 119 -0.63 -4.99 23.41
N SER A 120 0.64 -5.25 23.71
CA SER A 120 1.77 -4.82 22.88
C SER A 120 2.03 -5.70 21.65
N THR A 121 1.31 -6.82 21.47
CA THR A 121 1.68 -7.87 20.52
C THR A 121 1.74 -7.39 19.07
N VAL A 122 0.83 -6.52 18.64
CA VAL A 122 0.82 -6.02 17.26
C VAL A 122 2.03 -5.13 16.96
N LEU A 123 2.32 -4.16 17.83
CA LEU A 123 3.48 -3.29 17.66
C LEU A 123 4.79 -4.09 17.77
N LEU A 124 4.88 -5.05 18.69
CA LEU A 124 6.05 -5.92 18.80
C LEU A 124 6.29 -6.73 17.53
N ALA A 125 5.25 -7.35 16.97
CA ALA A 125 5.34 -8.08 15.70
C ALA A 125 5.79 -7.17 14.55
N LEU A 126 5.33 -5.92 14.52
CA LEU A 126 5.75 -4.94 13.51
C LEU A 126 7.24 -4.58 13.67
N LEU A 127 7.68 -4.23 14.89
CA LEU A 127 9.08 -3.87 15.15
C LEU A 127 10.02 -5.05 14.89
N GLU A 128 9.61 -6.27 15.21
CA GLU A 128 10.40 -7.49 14.94
C GLU A 128 10.57 -7.74 13.44
N ALA A 129 9.49 -7.66 12.66
CA ALA A 129 9.56 -7.76 11.21
C ALA A 129 10.44 -6.65 10.58
N LEU A 130 10.49 -5.46 11.19
CA LEU A 130 11.37 -4.38 10.78
C LEU A 130 12.85 -4.65 11.13
N ARG A 131 13.12 -5.28 12.28
CA ARG A 131 14.48 -5.66 12.71
C ARG A 131 15.10 -6.70 11.80
N GLU A 132 14.31 -7.66 11.33
CA GLU A 132 14.81 -8.75 10.47
C GLU A 132 15.30 -8.28 9.10
N ARG A 133 14.85 -7.11 8.63
CA ARG A 133 15.15 -6.60 7.29
C ARG A 133 15.96 -5.31 7.27
N THR A 134 16.30 -4.76 8.43
CA THR A 134 17.06 -3.52 8.53
C THR A 134 18.24 -3.68 9.50
N ASP A 135 19.37 -3.08 9.15
CA ASP A 135 20.55 -3.04 10.02
C ASP A 135 20.53 -1.84 10.99
N SER A 136 19.34 -1.32 11.31
CA SER A 136 19.20 -0.17 12.21
C SER A 136 19.52 -0.58 13.66
N GLU A 137 20.67 -0.11 14.16
CA GLU A 137 21.06 -0.33 15.57
C GLU A 137 20.08 0.33 16.55
N ASP A 138 19.57 1.52 16.23
CA ASP A 138 18.54 2.20 17.04
C ASP A 138 17.28 1.33 17.18
N LEU A 139 16.83 0.68 16.10
CA LEU A 139 15.67 -0.21 16.14
C LEU A 139 15.92 -1.46 16.98
N LYS A 140 17.14 -2.03 16.92
CA LYS A 140 17.55 -3.19 17.73
C LYS A 140 17.61 -2.83 19.22
N GLN A 141 18.04 -1.62 19.55
CA GLN A 141 18.15 -1.13 20.93
C GLN A 141 16.84 -0.58 21.50
N ALA A 142 15.83 -0.33 20.66
CA ALA A 142 14.53 0.17 21.10
C ALA A 142 13.80 -0.82 22.04
N MET A 143 13.41 -0.33 23.20
CA MET A 143 12.67 -1.05 24.23
C MET A 143 11.38 -0.30 24.56
N LEU A 144 10.25 -0.93 24.28
CA LEU A 144 8.93 -0.37 24.57
C LEU A 144 8.59 -0.40 26.08
N GLY A 145 9.02 -1.43 26.80
CA GLY A 145 8.56 -1.69 28.18
C GLY A 145 7.15 -2.30 28.22
N SER A 146 6.62 -2.50 29.43
CA SER A 146 5.31 -3.11 29.65
C SER A 146 4.12 -2.18 29.37
N HIS A 147 4.32 -0.86 29.45
CA HIS A 147 3.27 0.14 29.27
C HIS A 147 3.81 1.37 28.51
N TYR A 148 3.94 1.23 27.19
CA TYR A 148 4.21 2.40 26.36
C TYR A 148 2.91 3.18 26.11
N SER A 149 3.03 4.42 25.66
CA SER A 149 1.88 5.23 25.23
C SER A 149 1.91 5.43 23.73
N VAL A 150 0.72 5.48 23.12
CA VAL A 150 0.52 5.92 21.74
C VAL A 150 -0.35 7.16 21.77
N SER A 151 0.06 8.19 21.06
CA SER A 151 -0.70 9.42 20.92
C SER A 151 -0.79 9.78 19.44
N ALA A 152 -2.00 10.14 19.01
CA ALA A 152 -2.21 10.77 17.72
C ALA A 152 -2.11 12.28 17.93
N GLU A 153 -1.15 12.94 17.26
CA GLU A 153 -1.07 14.41 17.34
C GLU A 153 -1.96 15.03 16.26
N HIS A 154 -3.27 14.77 16.36
CA HIS A 154 -4.26 15.50 15.59
C HIS A 154 -4.61 16.77 16.33
N SER A 155 -4.26 17.92 15.78
CA SER A 155 -4.80 19.13 16.35
C SER A 155 -6.24 19.34 15.98
N SER A 156 -6.99 19.66 17.01
CA SER A 156 -8.15 20.51 16.87
C SER A 156 -7.79 22.00 16.92
N PHE A 157 -6.53 22.38 17.27
CA PHE A 157 -6.14 23.78 17.57
C PHE A 157 -4.73 24.24 17.07
N GLY A 158 -4.59 24.59 15.79
CA GLY A 158 -3.80 25.79 15.41
C GLY A 158 -2.28 25.70 15.12
N GLU A 159 -1.44 24.96 15.84
CA GLU A 159 0.01 24.86 15.53
C GLU A 159 0.35 23.91 14.36
N ARG A 160 0.12 24.36 13.12
CA ARG A 160 0.15 23.52 11.90
C ARG A 160 1.49 22.86 11.54
N ASP A 161 2.61 23.27 12.12
CA ASP A 161 3.91 23.01 11.48
C ASP A 161 4.69 21.78 12.00
N ASN A 162 4.41 21.20 13.17
CA ASN A 162 5.27 20.15 13.75
C ASN A 162 4.53 18.90 14.22
N ARG A 163 3.47 18.49 13.52
CA ARG A 163 2.65 17.35 13.95
C ARG A 163 3.06 16.08 13.24
N VAL A 164 3.30 15.04 14.01
CA VAL A 164 3.47 13.68 13.51
C VAL A 164 2.14 12.95 13.59
N ASP A 165 1.88 12.06 12.64
CA ASP A 165 0.61 11.32 12.64
C ASP A 165 0.42 10.51 13.92
N LEU A 166 1.46 9.77 14.34
CA LEU A 166 1.49 9.04 15.61
C LEU A 166 2.84 9.21 16.32
N ALA A 167 2.79 9.32 17.63
CA ALA A 167 3.95 9.29 18.52
C ALA A 167 3.80 8.16 19.54
N ILE A 168 4.83 7.33 19.63
CA ILE A 168 4.93 6.20 20.54
C ILE A 168 6.07 6.46 21.51
N GLU A 169 5.78 6.41 22.80
CA GLU A 169 6.78 6.62 23.85
C GLU A 169 6.99 5.33 24.64
N GLY A 170 8.10 4.65 24.34
CA GLY A 170 8.52 3.43 25.03
C GLY A 170 9.42 3.68 26.25
N ALA A 171 9.92 2.62 26.88
CA ALA A 171 10.78 2.71 28.06
C ALA A 171 12.09 3.48 27.79
N ASN A 172 12.77 3.21 26.67
CA ASN A 172 14.03 3.88 26.31
C ASN A 172 13.98 4.58 24.94
N CYS A 173 12.82 4.61 24.29
CA CYS A 173 12.69 5.09 22.93
C CYS A 173 11.52 6.06 22.74
N VAL A 174 11.67 6.93 21.73
CA VAL A 174 10.58 7.68 21.09
C VAL A 174 10.51 7.23 19.64
N ILE A 175 9.33 6.81 19.20
CA ILE A 175 9.10 6.39 17.82
C ILE A 175 8.00 7.27 17.24
N PHE A 176 8.31 7.98 16.17
CA PHE A 176 7.29 8.66 15.37
C PHE A 176 6.90 7.78 14.19
N VAL A 177 5.62 7.80 13.85
CA VAL A 177 5.10 7.16 12.64
C VAL A 177 4.47 8.23 11.78
N GLU A 178 4.98 8.39 10.57
CA GLU A 178 4.37 9.23 9.54
C GLU A 178 3.64 8.33 8.54
N VAL A 179 2.36 8.59 8.33
CA VAL A 179 1.45 7.74 7.57
C VAL A 179 1.13 8.41 6.24
N LYS A 180 1.29 7.66 5.14
CA LYS A 180 0.94 8.11 3.79
C LYS A 180 0.16 7.05 3.00
N ILE A 181 -0.89 7.49 2.31
CA ILE A 181 -1.67 6.65 1.39
C ILE A 181 -1.48 7.08 -0.07
N ASP A 182 -1.81 8.34 -0.42
CA ASP A 182 -1.92 8.77 -1.82
C ASP A 182 -0.77 9.67 -2.29
N ALA A 183 -0.16 10.45 -1.40
CA ALA A 183 0.81 11.47 -1.78
C ALA A 183 2.16 11.24 -1.09
N PRO A 184 3.29 11.40 -1.82
CA PRO A 184 4.59 11.51 -1.19
C PRO A 184 4.73 12.83 -0.43
N GLU A 185 5.66 12.86 0.51
CA GLU A 185 5.90 14.03 1.37
C GLU A 185 6.55 15.20 0.65
N GLY A 186 6.43 16.39 1.25
CA GLY A 186 7.24 17.55 0.88
C GLY A 186 8.74 17.28 1.14
N PRO A 187 9.64 17.93 0.36
CA PRO A 187 11.07 17.57 0.29
C PRO A 187 11.84 17.59 1.63
N ASP A 188 11.40 18.37 2.63
CA ASP A 188 12.11 18.52 3.91
C ASP A 188 11.38 17.92 5.12
N GLN A 189 10.19 17.35 4.92
CA GLN A 189 9.30 16.97 6.02
C GLN A 189 9.87 15.82 6.86
N LEU A 190 10.44 14.79 6.20
CA LEU A 190 11.05 13.65 6.89
C LEU A 190 12.26 14.06 7.74
N SER A 191 13.09 14.98 7.24
CA SER A 191 14.25 15.51 7.98
C SER A 191 13.80 16.27 9.24
N ARG A 192 12.72 17.04 9.14
CA ARG A 192 12.12 17.75 10.28
C ARG A 192 11.62 16.77 11.35
N TYR A 193 10.96 15.68 10.95
CA TYR A 193 10.48 14.68 11.89
C TYR A 193 11.61 13.91 12.57
N THR A 194 12.70 13.59 11.86
CA THR A 194 13.89 12.99 12.48
C THR A 194 14.49 13.93 13.52
N ALA A 195 14.59 15.24 13.23
CA ALA A 195 15.06 16.23 14.20
C ALA A 195 14.10 16.37 15.39
N LEU A 196 12.78 16.33 15.15
CA LEU A 196 11.77 16.40 16.20
C LEU A 196 11.83 15.17 17.12
N ALA A 197 11.96 13.96 16.56
CA ALA A 197 12.09 12.72 17.31
C ALA A 197 13.32 12.76 18.24
N LYS A 198 14.47 13.22 17.71
CA LYS A 198 15.70 13.41 18.49
C LYS A 198 15.52 14.41 19.63
N ARG A 199 14.90 15.57 19.36
CA ARG A 199 14.62 16.57 20.41
C ARG A 199 13.70 16.05 21.50
N ARG A 200 12.64 15.31 21.11
CA ARG A 200 11.70 14.72 22.08
C ARG A 200 12.35 13.63 22.91
N ALA A 201 13.13 12.75 22.29
CA ALA A 201 13.91 11.74 22.99
C ALA A 201 14.89 12.37 24.00
N LEU A 202 15.62 13.42 23.60
CA LEU A 202 16.51 14.17 24.49
C LEU A 202 15.75 14.80 25.67
N ALA A 203 14.62 15.44 25.41
CA ALA A 203 13.78 16.05 26.46
C ALA A 203 13.27 15.02 27.47
N LEU A 204 12.95 13.81 27.00
CA LEU A 204 12.49 12.68 27.82
C LEU A 204 13.65 11.83 28.37
N ARG A 205 14.91 12.19 28.11
CA ARG A 205 16.12 11.43 28.48
C ARG A 205 16.12 9.99 27.98
N LYS A 206 15.58 9.77 26.78
CA LYS A 206 15.52 8.49 26.10
C LYS A 206 16.66 8.41 25.06
N PRO A 207 17.51 7.36 25.09
CA PRO A 207 18.65 7.27 24.19
C PRO A 207 18.27 6.97 22.74
N VAL A 208 17.11 6.37 22.50
CA VAL A 208 16.69 5.93 21.16
C VAL A 208 15.60 6.85 20.60
N SER A 209 15.77 7.30 19.35
CA SER A 209 14.74 8.02 18.59
C SER A 209 14.61 7.43 17.19
N LEU A 210 13.38 7.10 16.77
CA LEU A 210 13.09 6.49 15.48
C LEU A 210 12.00 7.25 14.75
N VAL A 211 12.07 7.24 13.42
CA VAL A 211 10.97 7.67 12.55
C VAL A 211 10.66 6.53 11.60
N LEU A 212 9.43 6.01 11.71
CA LEU A 212 8.87 5.02 10.80
C LEU A 212 8.06 5.76 9.73
N TYR A 213 8.43 5.58 8.47
CA TYR A 213 7.71 6.14 7.34
C TYR A 213 6.86 5.07 6.67
N LEU A 214 5.53 5.17 6.82
CA LEU A 214 4.57 4.24 6.27
C LEU A 214 4.03 4.74 4.93
N ASN A 215 4.55 4.17 3.85
CA ASN A 215 4.11 4.43 2.47
C ASN A 215 4.43 3.21 1.60
N ASN A 216 3.64 2.92 0.56
CA ASN A 216 4.00 1.87 -0.40
C ASN A 216 5.20 2.24 -1.27
N THR A 217 5.46 3.53 -1.44
CA THR A 217 6.61 4.02 -2.20
C THR A 217 7.71 4.45 -1.24
N ARG A 218 8.92 3.93 -1.46
CA ARG A 218 10.11 4.36 -0.72
C ARG A 218 10.42 5.82 -1.05
N PRO A 219 10.73 6.68 -0.06
CA PRO A 219 11.11 8.06 -0.34
C PRO A 219 12.42 8.08 -1.14
N PRO A 220 12.58 9.01 -2.11
CA PRO A 220 13.74 9.04 -3.02
C PRO A 220 15.05 9.36 -2.31
N SER A 221 15.00 10.10 -1.21
CA SER A 221 16.18 10.46 -0.40
C SER A 221 15.81 10.40 1.08
N PRO A 222 15.76 9.19 1.68
CA PRO A 222 15.43 9.03 3.09
C PRO A 222 16.53 9.66 3.95
N PRO A 223 16.18 10.46 4.99
CA PRO A 223 17.14 10.86 6.01
C PRO A 223 17.76 9.65 6.70
N GLU A 224 18.97 9.83 7.23
CA GLU A 224 19.64 8.81 8.03
C GLU A 224 18.77 8.41 9.24
N GLY A 225 18.70 7.11 9.52
CA GLY A 225 17.90 6.55 10.62
C GLY A 225 16.40 6.45 10.34
N LEU A 226 15.90 6.92 9.19
CA LEU A 226 14.52 6.70 8.76
C LEU A 226 14.29 5.23 8.41
N ILE A 227 13.24 4.64 8.96
CA ILE A 227 12.85 3.27 8.67
C ILE A 227 11.59 3.29 7.80
N TRP A 228 11.73 2.86 6.56
CA TRP A 228 10.60 2.76 5.63
C TRP A 228 9.84 1.44 5.84
N MET A 229 8.51 1.53 5.80
CA MET A 229 7.60 0.40 5.82
C MET A 229 6.39 0.64 4.92
N THR A 230 5.73 -0.45 4.53
CA THR A 230 4.57 -0.46 3.64
C THR A 230 3.31 -0.88 4.40
N TRP A 231 2.14 -0.64 3.82
CA TRP A 231 0.88 -1.12 4.39
C TRP A 231 0.82 -2.66 4.48
N HIS A 232 1.57 -3.36 3.62
CA HIS A 232 1.71 -4.82 3.68
C HIS A 232 2.47 -5.27 4.93
N ASP A 233 3.43 -4.49 5.43
CA ASP A 233 4.17 -4.82 6.64
C ASP A 233 3.28 -4.75 7.87
N VAL A 234 2.50 -3.66 7.96
CA VAL A 234 1.50 -3.48 9.01
C VAL A 234 0.46 -4.59 8.95
N ALA A 235 -0.06 -4.91 7.76
CA ALA A 235 -1.02 -6.00 7.59
C ALA A 235 -0.45 -7.35 8.04
N ARG A 236 0.79 -7.67 7.67
CA ARG A 236 1.46 -8.91 8.11
C ARG A 236 1.66 -8.95 9.62
N ALA A 237 2.09 -7.85 10.23
CA ALA A 237 2.27 -7.77 11.68
C ALA A 237 0.96 -8.01 12.42
N ILE A 238 -0.15 -7.42 11.96
CA ILE A 238 -1.48 -7.68 12.51
C ILE A 238 -1.86 -9.16 12.35
N MET A 239 -1.68 -9.73 11.15
CA MET A 239 -2.03 -11.14 10.91
C MET A 239 -1.20 -12.11 11.76
N ALA A 240 0.08 -11.81 11.99
CA ALA A 240 0.95 -12.60 12.85
C ALA A 240 0.58 -12.48 14.34
N ALA A 241 0.17 -11.29 14.77
CA ALA A 241 -0.28 -11.04 16.15
C ALA A 241 -1.65 -11.69 16.45
N VAL A 242 -2.56 -11.75 15.46
CA VAL A 242 -3.89 -12.33 15.62
C VAL A 242 -3.88 -13.82 15.27
N THR A 243 -3.31 -14.62 16.17
CA THR A 243 -3.21 -16.07 16.06
C THR A 243 -3.83 -16.79 17.27
N GLY A 244 -4.01 -18.11 17.15
CA GLY A 244 -4.47 -18.95 18.26
C GLY A 244 -5.84 -18.54 18.81
N PRO A 245 -6.01 -18.40 20.14
CA PRO A 245 -7.28 -17.99 20.74
C PRO A 245 -7.77 -16.61 20.28
N GLY A 246 -6.85 -15.67 20.00
CA GLY A 246 -7.18 -14.30 19.58
C GLY A 246 -7.91 -14.24 18.25
N GLU A 247 -7.68 -15.21 17.37
CA GLU A 247 -8.33 -15.32 16.06
C GLU A 247 -9.85 -15.52 16.16
N ARG A 248 -10.32 -16.17 17.24
CA ARG A 248 -11.75 -16.46 17.43
C ARG A 248 -12.52 -15.33 18.13
N THR A 249 -11.82 -14.24 18.47
CA THR A 249 -12.42 -13.09 19.15
C THR A 249 -12.97 -12.09 18.14
N VAL A 250 -13.96 -11.29 18.57
CA VAL A 250 -14.50 -10.17 17.77
C VAL A 250 -13.39 -9.17 17.44
N SER A 251 -12.55 -8.82 18.40
CA SER A 251 -11.41 -7.93 18.19
C SER A 251 -10.44 -8.49 17.15
N GLY A 252 -10.14 -9.79 17.21
CA GLY A 252 -9.29 -10.46 16.23
C GLY A 252 -9.86 -10.38 14.81
N ALA A 253 -11.17 -10.64 14.65
CA ALA A 253 -11.86 -10.49 13.38
C ALA A 253 -11.78 -9.04 12.85
N ILE A 254 -12.01 -8.04 13.70
CA ILE A 254 -11.93 -6.61 13.35
C ILE A 254 -10.51 -6.22 12.89
N LEU A 255 -9.47 -6.67 13.62
CA LEU A 255 -8.07 -6.42 13.26
C LEU A 255 -7.71 -7.09 11.92
N LYS A 256 -8.13 -8.34 11.69
CA LYS A 256 -7.92 -9.02 10.40
C LYS A 256 -8.64 -8.32 9.26
N GLN A 257 -9.85 -7.80 9.48
CA GLN A 257 -10.55 -6.98 8.50
C GLN A 257 -9.77 -5.70 8.17
N PHE A 258 -9.15 -5.06 9.17
CA PHE A 258 -8.32 -3.87 8.95
C PHE A 258 -7.07 -4.22 8.15
N ALA A 259 -6.38 -5.30 8.51
CA ALA A 259 -5.22 -5.81 7.78
C ALA A 259 -5.56 -6.11 6.30
N ALA A 260 -6.71 -6.72 6.04
CA ALA A 260 -7.19 -6.99 4.68
C ALA A 260 -7.62 -5.72 3.92
N HIS A 261 -8.04 -4.66 4.63
CA HIS A 261 -8.34 -3.36 4.05
C HIS A 261 -7.07 -2.63 3.63
N ILE A 262 -6.12 -2.48 4.56
CA ILE A 262 -4.88 -1.73 4.32
C ILE A 262 -3.95 -2.42 3.32
N SER A 263 -3.99 -3.75 3.19
CA SER A 263 -3.21 -4.47 2.17
C SER A 263 -3.60 -4.14 0.73
N ARG A 264 -4.79 -3.55 0.52
CA ARG A 264 -5.28 -3.10 -0.79
C ARG A 264 -5.04 -1.62 -1.05
N LEU A 265 -4.49 -0.89 -0.08
CA LEU A 265 -3.99 0.45 -0.31
C LEU A 265 -2.72 0.27 -1.14
N HIS A 266 -2.81 0.55 -2.44
CA HIS A 266 -1.69 0.72 -3.35
C HIS A 266 -1.48 2.21 -3.59
#